data_AF-A0A918DJN7-F1
#
_entry.id   AF-A0A918DJN7-F1
#
_cell.length_a   1.000
_cell.length_b   1.000
_cell.length_c   1.000
_cell.angle_alpha   90.00
_cell.angle_beta   90.00
_cell.angle_gamma   90.00
#
_symmetry.space_group_name_H-M   'P 1'
#
loop_
_entity.id
_entity.type
_entity.pdbx_description
1 polymer ?
#
loop_
_entity_poly.entity_id
_entity_poly.type
_entity_poly.pdbx_seq_one_letter_code
_entity_poly.pdbx_strand_id
1 'polypeptide(L)'
;MQRHSLKYRLLFNIGLVTCLTALLFGLVSFLFAYDIEDRFFNRLLEDEATRLSHDNTSTPHLPFIQVYPSMNALPRAVLSVLSDEPQRREVGLTDGRHFHFRKLSDGRVLLAEVSDYLVVRQMKSGMLVFLLVCLAIVLAGALWLALFTANRLLRPLSQLTRQVEDLPIKPLVSGFSQHFPHNEVGVLARVLDQQMQRIQCFVQREQQFTRDVSHELRTPLTVFEGALTLLKETPLQPRQLQLVSRLEDNKSSMQQCIAGLLALAREENLQHQNVRLQNALEQALLPYLDALAMDSLSLDVEHNFKISIPPAVLNIILTNLISNAIAHGQGGLNIHLQRATLSIVNQGPEINKALQPNLFAAGIKGVQSQGLGMGLSIVKRLCDQYQVAITCRSDNTGTCFELNFSALLAHSENA
;
A
#
# COMPACT_ATOMS: atom_id res chain seq x y z
N MET A 1 -4.23 9.07 -9.34
CA MET A 1 -3.68 7.98 -10.19
C MET A 1 -4.73 6.91 -10.35
N GLN A 2 -5.30 6.75 -11.55
CA GLN A 2 -6.30 5.73 -11.84
C GLN A 2 -5.65 4.34 -11.69
N ARG A 3 -6.00 3.61 -10.61
CA ARG A 3 -5.66 2.20 -10.45
C ARG A 3 -6.40 1.43 -11.54
N HIS A 4 -5.77 1.27 -12.71
CA HIS A 4 -6.25 0.28 -13.68
C HIS A 4 -6.16 -1.09 -13.00
N SER A 5 -7.33 -1.61 -12.62
CA SER A 5 -7.50 -2.93 -12.02
C SER A 5 -6.72 -3.95 -12.83
N LEU A 6 -5.99 -4.84 -12.15
CA LEU A 6 -5.24 -5.95 -12.77
C LEU A 6 -6.12 -6.73 -13.77
N LYS A 7 -7.44 -6.75 -13.53
CA LYS A 7 -8.48 -7.28 -14.41
C LYS A 7 -8.48 -6.65 -15.81
N TYR A 8 -8.34 -5.33 -15.92
CA TYR A 8 -8.37 -4.63 -17.21
C TYR A 8 -7.12 -4.96 -18.04
N ARG A 9 -5.94 -5.03 -17.41
CA ARG A 9 -4.69 -5.43 -18.08
C ARG A 9 -4.75 -6.88 -18.55
N LEU A 10 -5.31 -7.78 -17.74
CA LEU A 10 -5.51 -9.17 -18.11
C LEU A 10 -6.45 -9.31 -19.32
N LEU A 11 -7.59 -8.63 -19.29
CA LEU A 11 -8.58 -8.64 -20.37
C LEU A 11 -7.99 -8.09 -21.67
N PHE A 12 -7.27 -6.96 -21.59
CA PHE A 12 -6.62 -6.35 -22.75
C PHE A 12 -5.56 -7.27 -23.35
N ASN A 13 -4.68 -7.85 -22.53
CA ASN A 13 -3.60 -8.72 -23.02
C ASN A 13 -4.14 -10.00 -23.65
N ILE A 14 -5.14 -10.65 -23.04
CA ILE A 14 -5.76 -11.85 -23.60
C ILE A 14 -6.44 -11.50 -24.93
N GLY A 15 -7.25 -10.42 -24.96
CA GLY A 15 -7.92 -9.97 -26.18
C GLY A 15 -6.94 -9.65 -27.31
N LEU A 16 -5.84 -8.95 -27.00
CA LEU A 16 -4.79 -8.60 -27.97
C LEU A 16 -4.10 -9.86 -28.53
N VAL A 17 -3.66 -10.78 -27.67
CA VAL A 17 -3.00 -12.02 -28.11
C VAL A 17 -3.94 -12.86 -28.95
N THR A 18 -5.20 -13.04 -28.53
CA THR A 18 -6.20 -13.78 -29.31
C THR A 18 -6.49 -13.13 -30.67
N CYS A 19 -6.55 -11.81 -30.74
CA CYS A 19 -6.76 -11.10 -32.00
C CYS A 19 -5.57 -11.29 -32.95
N LEU A 20 -4.34 -11.14 -32.44
CA LEU A 20 -3.11 -11.31 -33.22
C LEU A 20 -2.96 -12.74 -33.75
N THR A 21 -3.20 -13.76 -32.91
CA THR A 21 -3.09 -15.16 -33.34
C THR A 21 -4.17 -15.53 -34.36
N ALA A 22 -5.40 -15.05 -34.18
CA ALA A 22 -6.49 -15.29 -35.13
C ALA A 22 -6.24 -14.60 -36.48
N LEU A 23 -5.72 -13.37 -36.48
CA LEU A 23 -5.36 -12.66 -37.71
C LEU A 23 -4.22 -13.37 -38.44
N LEU A 24 -3.17 -13.76 -37.71
CA LEU A 24 -2.04 -14.51 -38.27
C LEU A 24 -2.52 -15.84 -38.89
N PHE A 25 -3.34 -16.60 -38.17
CA PHE A 25 -3.89 -17.86 -38.67
C PHE A 25 -4.78 -17.66 -39.90
N GLY A 26 -5.62 -16.62 -39.89
CA GLY A 26 -6.45 -16.25 -41.05
C GLY A 26 -5.62 -15.89 -42.27
N LEU A 27 -4.56 -15.10 -42.10
CA LEU A 27 -3.64 -14.72 -43.19
C LEU A 27 -2.90 -15.95 -43.75
N VAL A 28 -2.37 -16.82 -42.88
CA VAL A 28 -1.68 -18.05 -43.31
C VAL A 28 -2.64 -18.98 -44.04
N SER A 29 -3.85 -19.17 -43.52
CA SER A 29 -4.87 -20.02 -44.15
C SER A 29 -5.29 -19.47 -45.53
N PHE A 30 -5.39 -18.15 -45.66
CA PHE A 30 -5.69 -17.49 -46.92
C PHE A 30 -4.57 -17.70 -47.95
N LEU A 31 -3.31 -17.44 -47.58
CA LEU A 31 -2.16 -17.66 -48.46
C LEU A 31 -2.04 -19.13 -48.87
N PHE A 32 -2.27 -20.04 -47.93
CA PHE A 32 -2.24 -21.48 -48.17
C PHE A 32 -3.34 -21.93 -49.14
N ALA A 33 -4.54 -21.36 -49.05
CA ALA A 33 -5.64 -21.66 -49.98
C ALA A 33 -5.30 -21.25 -51.42
N TYR A 34 -4.70 -20.06 -51.62
CA TYR A 34 -4.23 -19.62 -52.94
C TYR A 34 -3.11 -20.52 -53.47
N ASP A 35 -2.09 -20.83 -52.66
CA ASP A 35 -0.98 -21.72 -53.07
C ASP A 35 -1.48 -23.13 -53.46
N ILE A 36 -2.48 -23.67 -52.75
CA ILE A 36 -3.10 -24.95 -53.12
C ILE A 36 -3.83 -24.85 -54.46
N GLU A 37 -4.62 -23.79 -54.66
CA GLU A 37 -5.40 -23.59 -55.89
C GLU A 37 -4.48 -23.47 -57.12
N ASP A 38 -3.41 -22.68 -57.01
CA ASP A 38 -2.44 -22.53 -58.10
C ASP A 38 -1.69 -23.83 -58.39
N ARG A 39 -1.25 -24.56 -57.34
CA ARG A 39 -0.61 -25.87 -57.51
C ARG A 39 -1.54 -26.90 -58.13
N PHE A 40 -2.83 -26.83 -57.80
CA PHE A 40 -3.83 -27.73 -58.35
C PHE A 40 -3.96 -27.56 -59.87
N PHE A 41 -4.13 -26.34 -60.37
CA PHE A 41 -4.20 -26.08 -61.81
C PHE A 41 -2.89 -26.39 -62.54
N ASN A 42 -1.75 -26.07 -61.93
CA ASN A 42 -0.45 -26.38 -62.51
C ASN A 42 -0.21 -27.90 -62.64
N ARG A 43 -0.68 -28.70 -61.68
CA ARG A 43 -0.64 -30.18 -61.77
C ARG A 43 -1.58 -30.71 -62.85
N LEU A 44 -2.81 -30.19 -62.94
CA LEU A 44 -3.73 -30.58 -64.01
C LEU A 44 -3.15 -30.32 -65.41
N LEU A 45 -2.49 -29.17 -65.59
CA LEU A 45 -1.78 -28.85 -66.83
C LEU A 45 -0.57 -29.76 -67.09
N GLU A 46 0.11 -30.22 -66.05
CA GLU A 46 1.23 -31.15 -66.14
C GLU A 46 0.80 -32.55 -66.55
N ASP A 47 -0.25 -33.06 -65.91
CA ASP A 47 -0.84 -34.36 -66.21
C ASP A 47 -1.38 -34.38 -67.65
N GLU A 48 -2.01 -33.28 -68.09
CA GLU A 48 -2.51 -33.17 -69.47
C GLU A 48 -1.35 -33.05 -70.48
N ALA A 49 -0.29 -32.30 -70.17
CA ALA A 49 0.89 -32.19 -71.03
C ALA A 49 1.62 -33.53 -71.20
N THR A 50 1.79 -34.27 -70.10
CA THR A 50 2.44 -35.58 -70.15
C THR A 50 1.61 -36.58 -70.96
N ARG A 51 0.29 -36.58 -70.81
CA ARG A 51 -0.61 -37.42 -71.62
C ARG A 51 -0.52 -37.11 -73.11
N LEU A 52 -0.64 -35.84 -73.51
CA LEU A 52 -0.59 -35.43 -74.92
C LEU A 52 0.77 -35.73 -75.58
N SER A 53 1.85 -35.78 -74.79
CA SER A 53 3.17 -36.19 -75.28
C SER A 53 3.30 -37.69 -75.53
N HIS A 54 2.56 -38.54 -74.80
CA HIS A 54 2.64 -40.01 -74.94
C HIS A 54 1.69 -40.56 -76.00
N ASP A 55 0.47 -40.02 -76.08
CA ASP A 55 -0.61 -40.62 -76.88
C ASP A 55 -0.73 -40.01 -78.30
N ASN A 56 0.09 -39.00 -78.62
CA ASN A 56 0.06 -38.23 -79.89
C ASN A 56 -1.34 -37.70 -80.28
N THR A 57 -2.25 -37.62 -79.32
CA THR A 57 -3.58 -37.05 -79.51
C THR A 57 -3.51 -35.52 -79.46
N SER A 58 -4.38 -34.85 -80.22
CA SER A 58 -4.42 -33.37 -80.27
C SER A 58 -5.56 -32.78 -79.44
N THR A 59 -6.37 -33.61 -78.78
CA THR A 59 -7.57 -33.19 -78.08
C THR A 59 -7.38 -33.28 -76.56
N PRO A 60 -7.47 -32.16 -75.83
CA PRO A 60 -7.42 -32.18 -74.38
C PRO A 60 -8.68 -32.82 -73.77
N HIS A 61 -8.54 -33.49 -72.63
CA HIS A 61 -9.68 -34.11 -71.92
C HIS A 61 -10.47 -33.11 -71.08
N LEU A 62 -9.81 -32.09 -70.57
CA LEU A 62 -10.42 -31.07 -69.72
C LEU A 62 -11.02 -29.98 -70.60
N PRO A 63 -12.32 -29.65 -70.46
CA PRO A 63 -13.04 -28.74 -71.36
C PRO A 63 -12.53 -27.29 -71.32
N PHE A 64 -11.84 -26.94 -70.24
CA PHE A 64 -11.26 -25.62 -70.03
C PHE A 64 -9.81 -25.49 -70.51
N ILE A 65 -9.22 -26.55 -71.07
CA ILE A 65 -7.87 -26.56 -71.64
C ILE A 65 -7.96 -26.55 -73.16
N GLN A 66 -7.18 -25.69 -73.80
CA GLN A 66 -7.05 -25.60 -75.25
C GLN A 66 -5.58 -25.71 -75.67
N VAL A 67 -5.34 -26.37 -76.80
CA VAL A 67 -4.00 -26.55 -77.38
C VAL A 67 -3.81 -25.53 -78.49
N TYR A 68 -2.75 -24.74 -78.40
CA TYR A 68 -2.34 -23.80 -79.43
C TYR A 68 -1.04 -24.27 -80.11
N PRO A 69 -0.90 -24.10 -81.43
CA PRO A 69 0.27 -24.59 -82.17
C PRO A 69 1.57 -23.84 -81.85
N SER A 70 1.47 -22.59 -81.36
CA SER A 70 2.62 -21.79 -80.94
C SER A 70 2.19 -20.64 -80.02
N MET A 71 3.14 -19.99 -79.33
CA MET A 71 2.84 -18.80 -78.51
C MET A 71 2.13 -17.70 -79.30
N ASN A 72 2.48 -17.48 -80.56
CA ASN A 72 1.91 -16.41 -81.39
C ASN A 72 0.44 -16.66 -81.76
N ALA A 73 -0.06 -17.89 -81.56
CA ALA A 73 -1.46 -18.24 -81.78
C ALA A 73 -2.35 -18.01 -80.55
N LEU A 74 -1.76 -17.64 -79.40
CA LEU A 74 -2.52 -17.32 -78.19
C LEU A 74 -3.41 -16.07 -78.37
N PRO A 75 -4.46 -15.91 -77.56
CA PRO A 75 -5.26 -14.69 -77.56
C PRO A 75 -4.39 -13.45 -77.34
N ARG A 76 -4.63 -12.37 -78.10
CA ARG A 76 -3.85 -11.12 -78.04
C ARG A 76 -3.75 -10.54 -76.63
N ALA A 77 -4.81 -10.71 -75.83
CA ALA A 77 -4.88 -10.24 -74.46
C ALA A 77 -3.91 -11.00 -73.51
N VAL A 78 -3.65 -12.28 -73.78
CA VAL A 78 -2.68 -13.09 -73.02
C VAL A 78 -1.25 -12.77 -73.48
N LEU A 79 -1.05 -12.61 -74.80
CA LEU A 79 0.23 -12.23 -75.40
C LEU A 79 0.76 -10.88 -74.89
N SER A 80 -0.10 -9.88 -74.69
CA SER A 80 0.35 -8.57 -74.19
C SER A 80 0.98 -8.68 -72.79
N VAL A 81 0.43 -9.54 -71.92
CA VAL A 81 0.98 -9.74 -70.57
C VAL A 81 2.27 -10.58 -70.59
N LEU A 82 2.35 -11.58 -71.48
CA LEU A 82 3.53 -12.45 -71.60
C LEU A 82 4.69 -11.80 -72.36
N SER A 83 4.43 -10.72 -73.10
CA SER A 83 5.47 -9.91 -73.72
C SER A 83 6.25 -9.12 -72.68
N ASP A 84 5.58 -8.68 -71.60
CA ASP A 84 6.19 -7.95 -70.49
C ASP A 84 6.88 -8.90 -69.48
N GLU A 85 6.26 -10.06 -69.19
CA GLU A 85 6.81 -11.06 -68.27
C GLU A 85 6.84 -12.47 -68.89
N PRO A 86 7.87 -12.83 -69.68
CA PRO A 86 7.89 -14.06 -70.48
C PRO A 86 8.04 -15.37 -69.68
N GLN A 87 8.36 -15.28 -68.38
CA GLN A 87 8.52 -16.42 -67.48
C GLN A 87 7.29 -16.72 -66.61
N ARG A 88 6.24 -15.89 -66.67
CA ARG A 88 5.00 -16.17 -65.95
C ARG A 88 4.41 -17.50 -66.40
N ARG A 89 3.68 -18.17 -65.49
CA ARG A 89 2.92 -19.39 -65.79
C ARG A 89 1.41 -19.16 -65.69
N GLU A 90 1.03 -17.98 -65.25
CA GLU A 90 -0.33 -17.53 -65.02
C GLU A 90 -0.52 -16.10 -65.54
N VAL A 91 -1.69 -15.80 -66.06
CA VAL A 91 -2.06 -14.50 -66.63
C VAL A 91 -3.47 -14.15 -66.18
N GLY A 92 -3.55 -13.19 -65.27
CA GLY A 92 -4.80 -12.54 -64.90
C GLY A 92 -5.05 -11.30 -65.76
N LEU A 93 -6.22 -11.23 -66.39
CA LEU A 93 -6.66 -10.09 -67.17
C LEU A 93 -7.50 -9.12 -66.35
N THR A 94 -7.56 -7.87 -66.78
CA THR A 94 -8.35 -6.80 -66.15
C THR A 94 -9.86 -7.02 -66.26
N ASP A 95 -10.31 -7.84 -67.21
CA ASP A 95 -11.71 -8.26 -67.37
C ASP A 95 -12.13 -9.39 -66.41
N GLY A 96 -11.22 -9.83 -65.54
CA GLY A 96 -11.47 -10.85 -64.54
C GLY A 96 -11.13 -12.27 -64.99
N ARG A 97 -10.78 -12.49 -66.27
CA ARG A 97 -10.38 -13.81 -66.76
C ARG A 97 -8.98 -14.19 -66.30
N HIS A 98 -8.79 -15.47 -66.02
CA HIS A 98 -7.53 -16.03 -65.55
C HIS A 98 -7.12 -17.23 -66.38
N PHE A 99 -5.88 -17.21 -66.81
CA PHE A 99 -5.31 -18.20 -67.69
C PHE A 99 -4.06 -18.80 -67.07
N HIS A 100 -3.96 -20.12 -67.05
CA HIS A 100 -2.71 -20.82 -66.77
C HIS A 100 -2.20 -21.41 -68.07
N PHE A 101 -0.89 -21.44 -68.27
CA PHE A 101 -0.34 -22.00 -69.49
C PHE A 101 0.95 -22.77 -69.29
N ARG A 102 1.19 -23.73 -70.18
CA ARG A 102 2.39 -24.56 -70.18
C ARG A 102 2.85 -24.83 -71.60
N LYS A 103 4.16 -24.67 -71.84
CA LYS A 103 4.79 -25.00 -73.12
C LYS A 103 5.10 -26.50 -73.17
N LEU A 104 4.78 -27.16 -74.28
CA LEU A 104 5.17 -28.54 -74.55
C LEU A 104 6.57 -28.57 -75.17
N SER A 105 7.21 -29.74 -75.13
CA SER A 105 8.52 -29.99 -75.74
C SER A 105 8.54 -29.85 -77.27
N ASP A 106 7.37 -29.97 -77.92
CA ASP A 106 7.18 -29.85 -79.37
C ASP A 106 6.84 -28.41 -79.85
N GLY A 107 6.83 -27.44 -78.95
CA GLY A 107 6.53 -26.03 -79.25
C GLY A 107 5.05 -25.65 -79.17
N ARG A 108 4.14 -26.61 -78.97
CA ARG A 108 2.72 -26.32 -78.69
C ARG A 108 2.56 -25.71 -77.29
N VAL A 109 1.46 -25.00 -77.07
CA VAL A 109 1.13 -24.35 -75.79
C VAL A 109 -0.23 -24.83 -75.32
N LEU A 110 -0.30 -25.32 -74.09
CA LEU A 110 -1.56 -25.52 -73.38
C LEU A 110 -1.97 -24.23 -72.71
N LEU A 111 -3.20 -23.79 -72.96
CA LEU A 111 -3.82 -22.66 -72.30
C LEU A 111 -5.07 -23.17 -71.58
N ALA A 112 -5.09 -23.05 -70.26
CA ALA A 112 -6.25 -23.34 -69.42
C ALA A 112 -6.94 -22.03 -69.02
N GLU A 113 -8.21 -21.86 -69.38
CA GLU A 113 -9.03 -20.77 -68.85
C GLU A 113 -9.69 -21.22 -67.54
N VAL A 114 -9.15 -20.75 -66.41
CA VAL A 114 -9.57 -21.20 -65.07
C VAL A 114 -10.48 -20.21 -64.36
N SER A 115 -10.91 -19.13 -65.04
CA SER A 115 -11.75 -18.05 -64.51
C SER A 115 -12.94 -18.54 -63.69
N ASP A 116 -13.67 -19.53 -64.22
CA ASP A 116 -14.88 -20.11 -63.60
C ASP A 116 -14.57 -21.17 -62.55
N TYR A 117 -13.32 -21.63 -62.48
CA TYR A 117 -12.85 -22.69 -61.59
C TYR A 117 -12.05 -22.14 -60.40
N LEU A 118 -11.78 -20.83 -60.34
CA LEU A 118 -11.15 -20.16 -59.21
C LEU A 118 -12.12 -20.04 -58.03
N VAL A 119 -12.25 -21.13 -57.28
CA VAL A 119 -13.10 -21.27 -56.09
C VAL A 119 -12.73 -20.22 -55.04
N VAL A 120 -11.44 -19.99 -54.77
CA VAL A 120 -11.04 -19.04 -53.72
C VAL A 120 -11.40 -17.60 -54.08
N ARG A 121 -11.36 -17.25 -55.38
CA ARG A 121 -11.69 -15.91 -55.87
C ARG A 121 -13.19 -15.65 -55.86
N GLN A 122 -13.99 -16.62 -56.31
CA GLN A 122 -15.46 -16.52 -56.27
C GLN A 122 -16.01 -16.53 -54.83
N MET A 123 -15.39 -17.32 -53.95
CA MET A 123 -15.79 -17.42 -52.54
C MET A 123 -15.16 -16.35 -51.65
N LYS A 124 -14.34 -15.42 -52.17
CA LYS A 124 -13.60 -14.43 -51.37
C LYS A 124 -14.49 -13.65 -50.38
N SER A 125 -15.68 -13.23 -50.82
CA SER A 125 -16.63 -12.51 -49.95
C SER A 125 -17.18 -13.41 -48.84
N GLY A 126 -17.62 -14.64 -49.18
CA GLY A 126 -18.13 -15.61 -48.21
C GLY A 126 -17.05 -16.09 -47.23
N MET A 127 -15.83 -16.26 -47.70
CA MET A 127 -14.67 -16.65 -46.89
C MET A 127 -14.25 -15.53 -45.93
N LEU A 128 -14.30 -14.27 -46.36
CA LEU A 128 -14.07 -13.12 -45.47
C LEU A 128 -15.13 -13.04 -44.37
N VAL A 129 -16.41 -13.21 -44.72
CA VAL A 129 -17.49 -13.24 -43.73
C VAL A 129 -17.30 -14.41 -42.75
N PHE A 130 -16.97 -15.60 -43.25
CA PHE A 130 -16.68 -16.77 -42.42
C PHE A 130 -15.51 -16.52 -41.46
N LEU A 131 -14.39 -15.95 -41.94
CA LEU A 131 -13.25 -15.58 -41.11
C LEU A 131 -13.61 -14.56 -40.04
N LEU A 132 -14.41 -13.54 -40.37
CA LEU A 132 -14.88 -12.55 -39.40
C LEU A 132 -15.81 -13.16 -38.34
N VAL A 133 -16.69 -14.07 -38.72
CA VAL A 133 -17.55 -14.81 -37.79
C VAL A 133 -16.72 -15.69 -36.86
N CYS A 134 -15.75 -16.45 -37.39
CA CYS A 134 -14.83 -17.24 -36.58
C CYS A 134 -14.02 -16.37 -35.62
N LEU A 135 -13.50 -15.24 -36.09
CA LEU A 135 -12.79 -14.27 -35.26
C LEU A 135 -13.67 -13.74 -34.13
N ALA A 136 -14.92 -13.38 -34.43
CA ALA A 136 -15.87 -12.90 -33.43
C ALA A 136 -16.16 -13.97 -32.35
N ILE A 137 -16.35 -15.23 -32.75
CA ILE A 137 -16.58 -16.35 -31.83
C ILE A 137 -15.36 -16.58 -30.92
N VAL A 138 -14.15 -16.58 -31.50
CA VAL A 138 -12.91 -16.78 -30.75
C VAL A 138 -12.65 -15.63 -29.78
N LEU A 139 -12.89 -14.38 -30.19
CA LEU A 139 -12.79 -13.21 -29.30
C LEU A 139 -13.84 -13.26 -28.18
N ALA A 140 -15.08 -13.63 -28.47
CA ALA A 140 -16.13 -13.78 -27.47
C ALA A 140 -15.77 -14.87 -26.45
N GLY A 141 -15.26 -16.02 -26.90
CA GLY A 141 -14.78 -17.10 -26.03
C GLY A 141 -13.60 -16.69 -25.15
N ALA A 142 -12.62 -15.98 -25.73
CA ALA A 142 -11.47 -15.45 -24.98
C ALA A 142 -11.89 -14.41 -23.93
N LEU A 143 -12.81 -13.50 -24.28
CA LEU A 143 -13.36 -12.52 -23.34
C LEU A 143 -14.11 -13.23 -22.20
N TRP A 144 -14.94 -14.22 -22.52
CA TRP A 144 -15.66 -15.00 -21.51
C TRP A 144 -14.70 -15.72 -20.55
N LEU A 145 -13.67 -16.39 -21.09
CA LEU A 145 -12.64 -17.08 -20.29
C LEU A 145 -11.85 -16.11 -19.41
N ALA A 146 -11.50 -14.94 -19.95
CA ALA A 146 -10.78 -13.89 -19.21
C ALA A 146 -11.64 -13.31 -18.08
N LEU A 147 -12.94 -13.09 -18.31
CA LEU A 147 -13.87 -12.64 -17.27
C LEU A 147 -14.06 -13.71 -16.19
N PHE A 148 -14.16 -14.98 -16.59
CA PHE A 148 -14.29 -16.11 -15.68
C PHE A 148 -13.05 -16.26 -14.77
N THR A 149 -11.86 -16.27 -15.35
CA THR A 149 -10.58 -16.38 -14.62
C THR A 149 -10.33 -15.17 -13.72
N ALA A 150 -10.59 -13.95 -14.20
CA ALA A 150 -10.48 -12.73 -13.39
C ALA A 150 -11.39 -12.79 -12.15
N ASN A 151 -12.64 -13.23 -12.30
CA ASN A 151 -13.57 -13.33 -11.17
C ASN A 151 -13.17 -14.44 -10.20
N ARG A 152 -12.53 -15.51 -10.66
CA ARG A 152 -12.10 -16.64 -9.81
C ARG A 152 -10.79 -16.38 -9.06
N LEU A 153 -9.83 -15.68 -9.69
CA LEU A 153 -8.49 -15.45 -9.13
C LEU A 153 -8.36 -14.09 -8.43
N LEU A 154 -8.95 -13.02 -8.98
CA LEU A 154 -8.77 -11.67 -8.44
C LEU A 154 -9.76 -11.31 -7.34
N ARG A 155 -10.94 -11.93 -7.31
CA ARG A 155 -11.95 -11.67 -6.27
C ARG A 155 -11.45 -12.08 -4.88
N PRO A 156 -10.89 -13.30 -4.66
CA PRO A 156 -10.34 -13.67 -3.36
C PRO A 156 -9.20 -12.75 -2.93
N LEU A 157 -8.33 -12.32 -3.86
CA LEU A 157 -7.24 -11.38 -3.55
C LEU A 157 -7.78 -10.02 -3.09
N SER A 158 -8.80 -9.48 -3.77
CA SER A 158 -9.43 -8.22 -3.37
C SER A 158 -10.16 -8.32 -2.02
N GLN A 159 -10.73 -9.48 -1.70
CA GLN A 159 -11.35 -9.74 -0.40
C GLN A 159 -10.29 -9.79 0.71
N LEU A 160 -9.15 -10.44 0.45
CA LEU A 160 -8.01 -10.45 1.35
C LEU A 160 -7.48 -9.03 1.61
N THR A 161 -7.29 -8.22 0.55
CA THR A 161 -6.80 -6.85 0.71
C THR A 161 -7.76 -6.00 1.54
N ARG A 162 -9.07 -6.06 1.26
CA ARG A 162 -10.07 -5.32 2.04
C ARG A 162 -10.12 -5.77 3.48
N GLN A 163 -10.10 -7.08 3.74
CA GLN A 163 -10.06 -7.58 5.11
C GLN A 163 -8.82 -7.07 5.83
N VAL A 164 -7.65 -7.02 5.19
CA VAL A 164 -6.43 -6.48 5.80
C VAL A 164 -6.47 -4.96 5.97
N GLU A 165 -7.05 -4.20 5.04
CA GLU A 165 -7.23 -2.74 5.15
C GLU A 165 -8.27 -2.35 6.21
N ASP A 166 -9.35 -3.13 6.33
CA ASP A 166 -10.48 -2.90 7.24
C ASP A 166 -10.29 -3.60 8.60
N LEU A 167 -9.18 -4.33 8.81
CA LEU A 167 -8.87 -4.91 10.12
C LEU A 167 -8.73 -3.75 11.11
N PRO A 168 -9.64 -3.64 12.10
CA PRO A 168 -9.51 -2.60 13.10
C PRO A 168 -8.17 -2.81 13.81
N ILE A 169 -7.50 -1.71 14.14
CA ILE A 169 -6.21 -1.71 14.85
C ILE A 169 -6.33 -2.55 16.15
N LYS A 170 -7.54 -2.77 16.68
CA LYS A 170 -7.87 -3.70 17.77
C LYS A 170 -9.29 -4.28 17.66
N PRO A 171 -9.55 -5.53 18.11
CA PRO A 171 -8.63 -6.66 18.15
C PRO A 171 -8.56 -7.31 16.76
N LEU A 172 -7.33 -7.59 16.30
CA LEU A 172 -7.08 -8.30 15.05
C LEU A 172 -7.80 -9.65 15.11
N VAL A 173 -8.84 -9.83 14.28
CA VAL A 173 -9.64 -11.05 14.28
C VAL A 173 -8.78 -12.19 13.75
N SER A 174 -8.31 -13.06 14.64
CA SER A 174 -7.60 -14.29 14.29
C SER A 174 -8.54 -15.25 13.56
N GLY A 175 -8.04 -15.99 12.58
CA GLY A 175 -8.81 -17.03 11.89
C GLY A 175 -9.56 -16.55 10.64
N PHE A 176 -9.30 -15.33 10.16
CA PHE A 176 -9.87 -14.87 8.88
C PHE A 176 -9.43 -15.77 7.70
N SER A 177 -8.28 -16.44 7.84
CA SER A 177 -7.75 -17.38 6.84
C SER A 177 -8.67 -18.57 6.55
N GLN A 178 -9.59 -18.94 7.45
CA GLN A 178 -10.52 -20.06 7.29
C GLN A 178 -11.53 -19.86 6.14
N HIS A 179 -11.77 -18.61 5.74
CA HIS A 179 -12.71 -18.27 4.68
C HIS A 179 -12.09 -18.31 3.27
N PHE A 180 -10.80 -18.63 3.15
CA PHE A 180 -10.08 -18.63 1.88
C PHE A 180 -9.91 -20.05 1.31
N PRO A 181 -9.98 -20.20 -0.03
CA PRO A 181 -9.82 -21.49 -0.68
C PRO A 181 -8.41 -22.07 -0.53
N HIS A 182 -8.26 -23.39 -0.70
CA HIS A 182 -6.98 -24.13 -0.61
C HIS A 182 -6.08 -23.93 -1.85
N ASN A 183 -5.82 -22.68 -2.21
CA ASN A 183 -4.92 -22.28 -3.30
C ASN A 183 -3.84 -21.31 -2.79
N GLU A 184 -3.08 -20.71 -3.69
CA GLU A 184 -2.01 -19.75 -3.38
C GLU A 184 -2.51 -18.57 -2.54
N VAL A 185 -3.75 -18.12 -2.77
CA VAL A 185 -4.37 -17.05 -1.97
C VAL A 185 -4.66 -17.52 -0.55
N GLY A 186 -5.13 -18.75 -0.35
CA GLY A 186 -5.30 -19.32 0.99
C GLY A 186 -4.00 -19.63 1.71
N VAL A 187 -2.92 -19.96 0.99
CA VAL A 187 -1.57 -20.03 1.59
C VAL A 187 -1.16 -18.66 2.13
N LEU A 188 -1.30 -17.60 1.32
CA LEU A 188 -0.99 -16.24 1.74
C LEU A 188 -1.85 -15.80 2.94
N ALA A 189 -3.16 -16.09 2.92
CA ALA A 189 -4.06 -15.79 4.03
C ALA A 189 -3.60 -16.46 5.34
N ARG A 190 -3.21 -17.75 5.29
CA ARG A 190 -2.69 -18.47 6.46
C ARG A 190 -1.37 -17.90 6.98
N VAL A 191 -0.46 -17.52 6.09
CA VAL A 191 0.80 -16.88 6.49
C VAL A 191 0.53 -15.54 7.17
N LEU A 192 -0.35 -14.71 6.62
CA LEU A 192 -0.74 -13.43 7.23
C LEU A 192 -1.38 -13.63 8.62
N ASP A 193 -2.31 -14.58 8.74
CA ASP A 193 -2.97 -14.92 10.01
C ASP A 193 -1.94 -15.41 11.06
N GLN A 194 -0.97 -16.24 10.68
CA GLN A 194 0.12 -16.67 11.56
C GLN A 194 1.02 -15.50 11.99
N GLN A 195 1.34 -14.57 11.09
CA GLN A 195 2.14 -13.39 11.45
C GLN A 195 1.38 -12.47 12.41
N MET A 196 0.08 -12.27 12.17
CA MET A 196 -0.80 -11.51 13.07
C MET A 196 -0.84 -12.13 14.47
N GLN A 197 -1.01 -13.46 14.57
CA GLN A 197 -0.96 -14.17 15.85
C GLN A 197 0.39 -14.00 16.56
N ARG A 198 1.50 -14.04 15.82
CA ARG A 198 2.84 -13.81 16.41
C ARG A 198 2.98 -12.39 16.96
N ILE A 199 2.50 -11.38 16.23
CA ILE A 199 2.50 -9.98 16.70
C ILE A 199 1.63 -9.84 17.94
N GLN A 200 0.44 -10.45 17.97
CA GLN A 200 -0.44 -10.44 19.15
C GLN A 200 0.24 -11.07 20.37
N CYS A 201 0.83 -12.26 20.22
CA CYS A 201 1.56 -12.92 21.31
C CYS A 201 2.75 -12.07 21.79
N PHE A 202 3.46 -11.39 20.89
CA PHE A 202 4.56 -10.49 21.24
C PHE A 202 4.07 -9.29 22.07
N VAL A 203 3.03 -8.60 21.58
CA VAL A 203 2.43 -7.45 22.28
C VAL A 203 1.88 -7.84 23.66
N GLN A 204 1.17 -8.98 23.76
CA GLN A 204 0.67 -9.47 25.05
C GLN A 204 1.79 -9.77 26.05
N ARG A 205 2.90 -10.37 25.59
CA ARG A 205 4.07 -10.64 26.43
C ARG A 205 4.74 -9.34 26.89
N GLU A 206 4.88 -8.36 26.02
CA GLU A 206 5.45 -7.05 26.35
C GLU A 206 4.61 -6.33 27.42
N GLN A 207 3.28 -6.38 27.29
CA GLN A 207 2.36 -5.82 28.29
C GLN A 207 2.40 -6.55 29.64
N GLN A 208 2.50 -7.88 29.62
CA GLN A 208 2.65 -8.67 30.83
C GLN A 208 3.98 -8.35 31.52
N PHE A 209 5.08 -8.35 30.78
CA PHE A 209 6.40 -7.97 31.27
C PHE A 209 6.39 -6.56 31.90
N THR A 210 5.77 -5.59 31.22
CA THR A 210 5.63 -4.22 31.75
C THR A 210 4.87 -4.18 33.07
N ARG A 211 3.76 -4.95 33.18
CA ARG A 211 3.00 -5.05 34.43
C ARG A 211 3.85 -5.68 35.54
N ASP A 212 4.53 -6.77 35.25
CA ASP A 212 5.35 -7.49 36.22
C ASP A 212 6.50 -6.60 36.73
N VAL A 213 7.24 -5.95 35.82
CA VAL A 213 8.29 -4.97 36.15
C VAL A 213 7.73 -3.82 37.00
N SER A 214 6.50 -3.37 36.75
CA SER A 214 5.87 -2.33 37.56
C SER A 214 5.74 -2.73 39.04
N HIS A 215 5.34 -3.97 39.28
CA HIS A 215 5.14 -4.49 40.61
C HIS A 215 6.48 -4.77 41.30
N GLU A 216 7.41 -5.40 40.59
CA GLU A 216 8.75 -5.71 41.11
C GLU A 216 9.58 -4.47 41.42
N LEU A 217 9.37 -3.34 40.72
CA LEU A 217 10.04 -2.07 41.03
C LEU A 217 9.36 -1.27 42.14
N ARG A 218 8.05 -1.42 42.35
CA ARG A 218 7.31 -0.70 43.39
C ARG A 218 7.71 -1.17 44.79
N THR A 219 7.83 -2.49 44.99
CA THR A 219 8.17 -3.09 46.27
C THR A 219 9.49 -2.56 46.87
N PRO A 220 10.64 -2.57 46.16
CA PRO A 220 11.89 -2.05 46.70
C PRO A 220 11.84 -0.53 46.93
N LEU A 221 11.07 0.22 46.13
CA LEU A 221 10.87 1.65 46.37
C LEU A 221 10.06 1.93 47.64
N THR A 222 9.04 1.12 47.94
CA THR A 222 8.28 1.22 49.19
C THR A 222 9.15 0.85 50.39
N VAL A 223 10.02 -0.15 50.29
CA VAL A 223 10.99 -0.49 51.34
C VAL A 223 11.99 0.65 51.55
N PHE A 224 12.50 1.24 50.46
CA PHE A 224 13.41 2.39 50.52
C PHE A 224 12.73 3.60 51.17
N GLU A 225 11.46 3.85 50.86
CA GLU A 225 10.63 4.86 51.54
C GLU A 225 10.51 4.60 53.04
N GLY A 226 10.12 3.40 53.44
CA GLY A 226 10.02 3.04 54.86
C GLY A 226 11.34 3.23 55.60
N ALA A 227 12.47 2.85 54.99
CA ALA A 227 13.80 3.04 55.57
C ALA A 227 14.15 4.53 55.73
N LEU A 228 13.84 5.37 54.73
CA LEU A 228 14.06 6.82 54.81
C LEU A 228 13.18 7.47 55.88
N THR A 229 11.91 7.07 55.97
CA THR A 229 10.98 7.56 57.01
C THR A 229 11.49 7.21 58.41
N LEU A 230 11.89 5.96 58.65
CA LEU A 230 12.47 5.54 59.93
C LEU A 230 13.80 6.27 60.23
N LEU A 231 14.64 6.49 59.22
CA LEU A 231 15.90 7.21 59.39
C LEU A 231 15.66 8.67 59.82
N LYS A 232 14.60 9.31 59.33
CA LYS A 232 14.19 10.66 59.75
C LYS A 232 13.74 10.76 61.20
N GLU A 233 13.25 9.66 61.78
CA GLU A 233 12.86 9.61 63.20
C GLU A 233 14.08 9.50 64.14
N THR A 234 15.29 9.27 63.60
CA THR A 234 16.53 9.22 64.38
C THR A 234 17.19 10.60 64.51
N PRO A 235 18.01 10.85 65.57
CA PRO A 235 18.74 12.10 65.70
C PRO A 235 19.86 12.20 64.66
N LEU A 236 19.60 12.92 63.58
CA LEU A 236 20.52 13.14 62.46
C LEU A 236 21.33 14.44 62.64
N GLN A 237 22.63 14.38 62.33
CA GLN A 237 23.48 15.57 62.20
C GLN A 237 23.07 16.41 60.97
N PRO A 238 23.38 17.72 60.92
CA PRO A 238 23.03 18.59 59.79
C PRO A 238 23.50 18.06 58.42
N ARG A 239 24.69 17.45 58.37
CA ARG A 239 25.23 16.84 57.15
C ARG A 239 24.46 15.58 56.74
N GLN A 240 23.94 14.81 57.70
CA GLN A 240 23.14 13.62 57.43
C GLN A 240 21.74 14.00 56.97
N LEU A 241 21.14 15.07 57.52
CA LEU A 241 19.87 15.62 57.03
C LEU A 241 19.96 16.02 55.55
N GLN A 242 21.05 16.67 55.14
CA GLN A 242 21.28 17.00 53.73
C GLN A 242 21.40 15.76 52.84
N LEU A 243 22.01 14.67 53.34
CA LEU A 243 22.11 13.41 52.60
C LEU A 243 20.74 12.71 52.48
N VAL A 244 19.95 12.69 53.55
CA VAL A 244 18.59 12.13 53.55
C VAL A 244 17.70 12.88 52.56
N SER A 245 17.73 14.22 52.57
CA SER A 245 17.00 15.04 51.60
C SER A 245 17.41 14.71 50.15
N ARG A 246 18.71 14.56 49.86
CA ARG A 246 19.17 14.14 48.52
C ARG A 246 18.72 12.73 48.14
N LEU A 247 18.61 11.80 49.10
CA LEU A 247 18.11 10.44 48.84
C LEU A 247 16.61 10.46 48.52
N GLU A 248 15.84 11.32 49.18
CA GLU A 248 14.42 11.53 48.88
C GLU A 248 14.21 12.12 47.49
N ASP A 249 15.00 13.12 47.09
CA ASP A 249 14.96 13.69 45.74
C ASP A 249 15.25 12.64 44.66
N ASN A 250 16.26 11.79 44.90
CA ASN A 250 16.59 10.69 43.99
C ASN A 250 15.50 9.62 43.94
N LYS A 251 14.93 9.24 45.09
CA LYS A 251 13.79 8.31 45.16
C LYS A 251 12.61 8.84 44.35
N SER A 252 12.23 10.11 44.56
CA SER A 252 11.13 10.75 43.84
C SER A 252 11.39 10.75 42.33
N SER A 253 12.62 11.07 41.92
CA SER A 253 13.05 11.01 40.52
C SER A 253 12.94 9.59 39.94
N MET A 254 13.33 8.55 40.69
CA MET A 254 13.18 7.16 40.27
C MET A 254 11.71 6.75 40.14
N GLN A 255 10.87 7.13 41.10
CA GLN A 255 9.43 6.88 41.06
C GLN A 255 8.78 7.52 39.83
N GLN A 256 9.10 8.78 39.53
CA GLN A 256 8.59 9.49 38.36
C GLN A 256 9.07 8.86 37.05
N CYS A 257 10.34 8.46 36.96
CA CYS A 257 10.90 7.80 35.79
C CYS A 257 10.21 6.45 35.53
N ILE A 258 10.07 5.62 36.57
CA ILE A 258 9.43 4.31 36.47
C ILE A 258 7.95 4.49 36.12
N ALA A 259 7.23 5.41 36.77
CA ALA A 259 5.84 5.70 36.44
C ALA A 259 5.67 6.15 34.98
N GLY A 260 6.57 7.00 34.48
CA GLY A 260 6.59 7.45 33.09
C GLY A 260 6.84 6.32 32.09
N LEU A 261 7.88 5.51 32.32
CA LEU A 261 8.20 4.36 31.45
C LEU A 261 7.05 3.34 31.42
N LEU A 262 6.45 3.06 32.57
CA LEU A 262 5.32 2.13 32.67
C LEU A 262 4.04 2.71 32.07
N ALA A 263 3.81 4.02 32.17
CA ALA A 263 2.67 4.67 31.52
C ALA A 263 2.79 4.58 29.98
N LEU A 264 4.00 4.80 29.44
CA LEU A 264 4.28 4.63 28.01
C LEU A 264 4.08 3.18 27.55
N ALA A 265 4.54 2.22 28.35
CA ALA A 265 4.44 0.80 28.00
C ALA A 265 3.06 0.17 28.26
N ARG A 266 2.15 0.85 28.99
CA ARG A 266 0.78 0.39 29.29
C ARG A 266 -0.28 0.96 28.33
N GLU A 267 0.11 1.21 27.08
CA GLU A 267 -0.63 1.85 25.98
C GLU A 267 -2.12 1.43 25.80
N GLU A 268 -2.57 0.35 26.44
CA GLU A 268 -3.89 -0.25 26.21
C GLU A 268 -4.89 -0.25 27.38
N ASN A 269 -4.48 0.05 28.62
CA ASN A 269 -5.37 -0.12 29.80
C ASN A 269 -5.74 1.18 30.53
N LEU A 270 -5.26 2.32 30.06
CA LEU A 270 -5.58 3.61 30.66
C LEU A 270 -6.83 4.18 29.99
N GLN A 271 -7.99 3.90 30.59
CA GLN A 271 -9.27 4.42 30.12
C GLN A 271 -9.28 5.95 30.21
N HIS A 272 -9.74 6.60 29.14
CA HIS A 272 -10.00 8.03 29.17
C HIS A 272 -11.13 8.30 30.15
N GLN A 273 -10.93 9.29 31.02
CA GLN A 273 -11.94 9.75 31.95
C GLN A 273 -12.06 11.26 31.80
N ASN A 274 -13.26 11.79 32.04
CA ASN A 274 -13.47 13.23 32.10
C ASN A 274 -12.90 13.77 33.41
N VAL A 275 -11.69 14.31 33.35
CA VAL A 275 -10.98 14.87 34.51
C VAL A 275 -11.17 16.38 34.54
N ARG A 276 -11.51 16.91 35.73
CA ARG A 276 -11.47 18.36 35.98
C ARG A 276 -10.02 18.80 36.14
N LEU A 277 -9.56 19.71 35.28
CA LEU A 277 -8.16 20.13 35.26
C LEU A 277 -7.74 20.79 36.58
N GLN A 278 -8.61 21.60 37.19
CA GLN A 278 -8.34 22.22 38.49
C GLN A 278 -8.03 21.18 39.57
N ASN A 279 -8.87 20.16 39.74
CA ASN A 279 -8.64 19.11 40.75
C ASN A 279 -7.29 18.40 40.55
N ALA A 280 -6.91 18.15 39.29
CA ALA A 280 -5.63 17.51 38.98
C ALA A 280 -4.43 18.43 39.31
N LEU A 281 -4.56 19.73 39.06
CA LEU A 281 -3.56 20.73 39.43
C LEU A 281 -3.41 20.86 40.95
N GLU A 282 -4.52 20.94 41.68
CA GLU A 282 -4.52 20.97 43.15
C GLU A 282 -3.83 19.73 43.74
N GLN A 283 -4.12 18.55 43.21
CA GLN A 283 -3.45 17.30 43.58
C GLN A 283 -1.94 17.32 43.30
N ALA A 284 -1.53 17.88 42.16
CA ALA A 284 -0.11 17.97 41.80
C ALA A 284 0.64 19.04 42.60
N LEU A 285 -0.05 20.08 43.09
CA LEU A 285 0.52 21.17 43.90
C LEU A 285 0.63 20.82 45.38
N LEU A 286 -0.26 19.97 45.91
CA LEU A 286 -0.31 19.55 47.32
C LEU A 286 1.06 19.24 47.96
N PRO A 287 1.97 18.47 47.33
CA PRO A 287 3.28 18.16 47.90
C PRO A 287 4.24 19.36 48.02
N TYR A 288 3.94 20.46 47.34
CA TYR A 288 4.82 21.62 47.23
C TYR A 288 4.29 22.86 47.96
N LEU A 289 3.11 22.77 48.59
CA LEU A 289 2.49 23.89 49.29
C LEU A 289 3.37 24.44 50.42
N ASP A 290 4.13 23.59 51.12
CA ASP A 290 5.03 24.02 52.19
C ASP A 290 6.30 24.73 51.67
N ALA A 291 6.70 24.42 50.42
CA ALA A 291 7.88 24.99 49.78
C ALA A 291 7.56 26.32 49.04
N LEU A 292 6.31 26.52 48.67
CA LEU A 292 5.81 27.73 48.03
C LEU A 292 5.30 28.70 49.10
N ALA A 293 5.83 29.93 49.13
CA ALA A 293 5.20 30.98 49.94
C ALA A 293 3.78 31.26 49.38
N MET A 294 2.79 31.47 50.24
CA MET A 294 1.40 31.72 49.81
C MET A 294 1.27 32.83 48.76
N ASP A 295 2.11 33.86 48.83
CA ASP A 295 2.10 35.01 47.90
C ASP A 295 2.81 34.72 46.56
N SER A 296 3.39 33.53 46.40
CA SER A 296 4.17 33.13 45.22
C SER A 296 3.43 32.23 44.23
N LEU A 297 2.21 31.78 44.55
CA LEU A 297 1.42 30.89 43.71
C LEU A 297 0.18 31.61 43.17
N SER A 298 0.08 31.72 41.85
CA SER A 298 -1.14 32.17 41.17
C SER A 298 -1.73 31.02 40.37
N LEU A 299 -3.00 30.70 40.63
CA LEU A 299 -3.77 29.67 39.92
C LEU A 299 -5.02 30.32 39.31
N ASP A 300 -5.03 30.50 37.99
CA ASP A 300 -6.15 31.04 37.22
C ASP A 300 -6.64 29.99 36.22
N VAL A 301 -7.49 29.07 36.69
CA VAL A 301 -8.01 27.96 35.88
C VAL A 301 -9.52 27.89 36.04
N GLU A 302 -10.23 27.77 34.93
CA GLU A 302 -11.69 27.65 34.93
C GLU A 302 -12.15 26.38 35.66
N HIS A 303 -13.03 26.55 36.66
CA HIS A 303 -13.44 25.48 37.59
C HIS A 303 -14.07 24.25 36.92
N ASN A 304 -14.77 24.46 35.80
CA ASN A 304 -15.49 23.41 35.09
C ASN A 304 -14.76 22.90 33.84
N PHE A 305 -13.51 23.29 33.61
CA PHE A 305 -12.75 22.83 32.47
C PHE A 305 -12.43 21.33 32.59
N LYS A 306 -13.01 20.53 31.69
CA LYS A 306 -12.86 19.07 31.66
C LYS A 306 -12.11 18.62 30.42
N ILE A 307 -11.18 17.71 30.63
CA ILE A 307 -10.42 17.05 29.56
C ILE A 307 -10.60 15.54 29.67
N SER A 308 -10.73 14.89 28.51
CA SER A 308 -10.79 13.44 28.39
C SER A 308 -9.36 12.92 28.27
N ILE A 309 -8.79 12.47 29.39
CA ILE A 309 -7.43 11.92 29.45
C ILE A 309 -7.35 10.95 30.64
N PRO A 310 -6.51 9.90 30.60
CA PRO A 310 -6.31 9.08 31.77
C PRO A 310 -5.72 9.88 32.95
N PRO A 311 -6.35 9.84 34.16
CA PRO A 311 -5.93 10.65 35.30
C PRO A 311 -4.46 10.46 35.68
N ALA A 312 -3.96 9.23 35.61
CA ALA A 312 -2.56 8.91 35.92
C ALA A 312 -1.57 9.60 34.97
N VAL A 313 -1.91 9.70 33.68
CA VAL A 313 -1.07 10.36 32.67
C VAL A 313 -1.01 11.86 32.93
N LEU A 314 -2.18 12.47 33.16
CA LEU A 314 -2.27 13.89 33.47
C LEU A 314 -1.46 14.22 34.74
N ASN A 315 -1.57 13.39 35.77
CA ASN A 315 -0.82 13.58 37.00
C ASN A 315 0.70 13.53 36.78
N ILE A 316 1.20 12.58 35.96
CA ILE A 316 2.62 12.50 35.61
C ILE A 316 3.07 13.78 34.88
N ILE A 317 2.28 14.24 33.91
CA ILE A 317 2.58 15.46 33.14
C ILE A 317 2.67 16.68 34.07
N LEU A 318 1.62 16.92 34.86
CA LEU A 318 1.53 18.08 35.75
C LEU A 318 2.61 18.05 36.83
N THR A 319 2.82 16.92 37.49
CA THR A 319 3.82 16.80 38.56
C THR A 319 5.23 17.06 38.01
N ASN A 320 5.57 16.56 36.81
CA ASN A 320 6.88 16.81 36.21
C ASN A 320 7.08 18.30 35.85
N LEU A 321 6.07 18.96 35.29
CA LEU A 321 6.17 20.37 34.90
C LEU A 321 6.20 21.29 36.12
N ILE A 322 5.34 21.05 37.12
CA ILE A 322 5.30 21.80 38.38
C ILE A 322 6.61 21.63 39.16
N SER A 323 7.09 20.38 39.30
CA SER A 323 8.37 20.10 39.95
C SER A 323 9.53 20.84 39.27
N ASN A 324 9.58 20.86 37.94
CA ASN A 324 10.58 21.62 37.19
C ASN A 324 10.45 23.13 37.40
N ALA A 325 9.22 23.65 37.38
CA ALA A 325 8.93 25.06 37.55
C ALA A 325 9.36 25.57 38.94
N ILE A 326 9.18 24.75 39.98
CA ILE A 326 9.58 25.06 41.36
C ILE A 326 11.09 24.90 41.54
N ALA A 327 11.68 23.81 41.07
CA ALA A 327 13.11 23.53 41.23
C ALA A 327 14.02 24.55 40.51
N HIS A 328 13.53 25.12 39.41
CA HIS A 328 14.25 26.13 38.61
C HIS A 328 13.69 27.56 38.79
N GLY A 329 12.70 27.73 39.67
CA GLY A 329 12.06 29.00 39.94
C GLY A 329 12.75 29.80 41.06
N GLN A 330 12.66 31.13 40.99
CA GLN A 330 13.08 32.07 42.04
C GLN A 330 11.89 32.56 42.86
N GLY A 331 11.01 31.63 43.25
CA GLY A 331 9.92 31.92 44.21
C GLY A 331 8.66 32.52 43.60
N GLY A 332 8.32 32.20 42.35
CA GLY A 332 7.02 32.55 41.75
C GLY A 332 6.56 31.50 40.73
N LEU A 333 5.35 30.98 40.91
CA LEU A 333 4.69 29.99 40.05
C LEU A 333 3.31 30.50 39.64
N ASN A 334 3.14 30.81 38.35
CA ASN A 334 1.89 31.27 37.77
C ASN A 334 1.35 30.21 36.83
N ILE A 335 0.18 29.65 37.14
CA ILE A 335 -0.52 28.66 36.33
C ILE A 335 -1.82 29.29 35.84
N HIS A 336 -1.99 29.41 34.53
CA HIS A 336 -3.22 29.95 33.96
C HIS A 336 -3.71 29.12 32.78
N LEU A 337 -5.04 29.04 32.61
CA LEU A 337 -5.68 28.37 31.49
C LEU A 337 -6.37 29.39 30.59
N GLN A 338 -6.01 29.41 29.31
CA GLN A 338 -6.69 30.23 28.29
C GLN A 338 -6.99 29.39 27.05
N ARG A 339 -8.26 29.35 26.61
CA ARG A 339 -8.70 28.67 25.37
C ARG A 339 -8.13 27.25 25.23
N ALA A 340 -8.29 26.43 26.27
CA ALA A 340 -7.76 25.06 26.37
C ALA A 340 -6.22 24.92 26.37
N THR A 341 -5.49 26.03 26.50
CA THR A 341 -4.03 26.03 26.66
C THR A 341 -3.68 26.33 28.11
N LEU A 342 -3.05 25.39 28.80
CA LEU A 342 -2.55 25.55 30.15
C LEU A 342 -1.11 26.04 30.09
N SER A 343 -0.84 27.17 30.71
CA SER A 343 0.46 27.79 30.80
C SER A 343 0.99 27.67 32.23
N ILE A 344 2.16 27.05 32.39
CA ILE A 344 2.87 26.94 33.67
C ILE A 344 4.12 27.82 33.56
N VAL A 345 4.15 28.90 34.34
CA VAL A 345 5.17 29.95 34.26
C VAL A 345 5.92 30.05 35.58
N ASN A 346 7.24 29.97 35.54
CA ASN A 346 8.10 30.26 36.69
C ASN A 346 9.08 31.38 36.38
N GLN A 347 9.33 32.25 37.36
CA GLN A 347 10.39 33.26 37.27
C GLN A 347 11.75 32.60 37.48
N GLY A 348 12.73 32.90 36.64
CA GLY A 348 14.04 32.26 36.74
C GLY A 348 14.98 32.64 35.60
N PRO A 349 16.24 32.18 35.63
CA PRO A 349 17.21 32.46 34.58
C PRO A 349 16.80 31.84 33.24
N GLU A 350 17.13 32.52 32.15
CA GLU A 350 16.87 32.03 30.79
C GLU A 350 17.55 30.66 30.57
N ILE A 351 16.80 29.71 30.01
CA ILE A 351 17.36 28.44 29.56
C ILE A 351 18.31 28.73 28.39
N ASN A 352 19.55 28.26 28.51
CA ASN A 352 20.57 28.41 27.47
C ASN A 352 20.00 28.10 26.07
N LYS A 353 20.12 29.07 25.15
CA LYS A 353 19.60 28.99 23.78
C LYS A 353 20.07 27.75 23.01
N ALA A 354 21.23 27.20 23.34
CA ALA A 354 21.73 25.95 22.74
C ALA A 354 20.95 24.69 23.18
N LEU A 355 20.28 24.74 24.34
CA LEU A 355 19.51 23.62 24.90
C LEU A 355 18.03 23.68 24.50
N GLN A 356 17.48 24.86 24.20
CA GLN A 356 16.06 25.05 23.86
C GLN A 356 15.55 24.14 22.72
N PRO A 357 16.29 23.91 21.61
CA PRO A 357 15.80 23.05 20.52
C PRO A 357 15.63 21.59 20.94
N ASN A 358 16.44 21.13 21.89
CA ASN A 358 16.50 19.74 22.32
C ASN A 358 15.97 19.54 23.74
N LEU A 359 15.27 20.53 24.31
CA LEU A 359 14.85 20.52 25.71
C LEU A 359 14.02 19.27 26.09
N PHE A 360 13.27 18.73 25.13
CA PHE A 360 12.45 17.54 25.30
C PHE A 360 13.16 16.22 24.91
N ALA A 361 14.42 16.26 24.50
CA ALA A 361 15.19 15.05 24.23
C ALA A 361 15.63 14.37 25.53
N ALA A 362 15.70 13.04 25.51
CA ALA A 362 16.07 12.25 26.68
C ALA A 362 17.53 12.52 27.10
N GLY A 363 17.74 12.75 28.39
CA GLY A 363 19.09 12.89 28.99
C GLY A 363 19.69 14.30 28.91
N ILE A 364 18.93 15.30 28.45
CA ILE A 364 19.41 16.70 28.40
C ILE A 364 19.24 17.37 29.78
N LYS A 365 20.28 18.09 30.22
CA LYS A 365 20.32 18.79 31.51
C LYS A 365 20.86 20.22 31.35
N GLY A 366 20.34 21.13 32.17
CA GLY A 366 21.00 22.41 32.44
C GLY A 366 22.17 22.25 33.42
N VAL A 367 23.14 23.18 33.39
CA VAL A 367 24.39 23.15 34.17
C VAL A 367 24.17 23.03 35.69
N GLN A 368 22.98 23.39 36.19
CA GLN A 368 22.60 23.36 37.61
C GLN A 368 21.57 22.27 37.99
N SER A 369 21.17 21.38 37.08
CA SER A 369 20.12 20.38 37.36
C SER A 369 20.69 19.10 37.97
N GLN A 370 20.21 18.72 39.17
CA GLN A 370 20.61 17.48 39.85
C GLN A 370 19.81 16.23 39.41
N GLY A 371 18.73 16.40 38.64
CA GLY A 371 17.86 15.31 38.19
C GLY A 371 18.43 14.49 37.02
N LEU A 372 17.78 13.36 36.67
CA LEU A 372 18.21 12.46 35.58
C LEU A 372 17.98 13.02 34.15
N GLY A 373 17.33 14.19 33.99
CA GLY A 373 17.05 14.79 32.67
C GLY A 373 16.01 14.01 31.84
N MET A 374 15.19 13.18 32.50
CA MET A 374 14.18 12.36 31.82
C MET A 374 12.76 12.96 31.89
N GLY A 375 12.47 13.81 32.87
CA GLY A 375 11.11 14.32 33.14
C GLY A 375 10.46 14.97 31.91
N LEU A 376 11.11 15.95 31.28
CA LEU A 376 10.58 16.62 30.10
C LEU A 376 10.45 15.70 28.87
N SER A 377 11.33 14.70 28.73
CA SER A 377 11.22 13.71 27.65
C SER A 377 10.04 12.76 27.83
N ILE A 378 9.71 12.41 29.07
CA ILE A 378 8.52 11.62 29.41
C ILE A 378 7.27 12.46 29.14
N VAL A 379 7.25 13.72 29.58
CA VAL A 379 6.15 14.65 29.31
C VAL A 379 5.91 14.77 27.80
N LYS A 380 6.97 14.97 27.00
CA LYS A 380 6.85 15.08 25.55
C LYS A 380 6.25 13.82 24.91
N ARG A 381 6.71 12.63 25.29
CA ARG A 381 6.18 11.36 24.77
C ARG A 381 4.71 11.17 25.13
N LEU A 382 4.32 11.46 26.37
CA LEU A 382 2.92 11.39 26.80
C LEU A 382 2.07 12.43 26.05
N CYS A 383 2.57 13.65 25.90
CA CYS A 383 1.91 14.70 25.12
C CYS A 383 1.68 14.27 23.66
N ASP A 384 2.71 13.74 22.99
CA ASP A 384 2.61 13.27 21.60
C ASP A 384 1.61 12.11 21.46
N GLN A 385 1.63 11.17 22.41
CA GLN A 385 0.72 10.03 22.43
C GLN A 385 -0.75 10.44 22.60
N TYR A 386 -1.03 11.40 23.48
CA TYR A 386 -2.38 11.88 23.77
C TYR A 386 -2.76 13.14 22.97
N GLN A 387 -2.00 13.48 21.92
CA GLN A 387 -2.25 14.61 21.03
C GLN A 387 -2.35 15.98 21.75
N VAL A 388 -1.61 16.14 22.84
CA VAL A 388 -1.44 17.41 23.55
C VAL A 388 -0.22 18.10 23.00
N ALA A 389 -0.38 19.28 22.39
CA ALA A 389 0.79 20.03 21.92
C ALA A 389 1.49 20.66 23.13
N ILE A 390 2.79 20.39 23.29
CA ILE A 390 3.63 21.03 24.31
C ILE A 390 4.67 21.94 23.65
N THR A 391 4.78 23.17 24.16
CA THR A 391 5.86 24.10 23.79
C THR A 391 6.51 24.69 25.04
N CYS A 392 7.73 25.19 24.87
CA CYS A 392 8.47 25.89 25.93
C CYS A 392 9.00 27.20 25.37
N ARG A 393 8.82 28.28 26.12
CA ARG A 393 9.46 29.58 25.89
C ARG A 393 10.21 29.96 27.15
N SER A 394 11.45 30.41 27.01
CA SER A 394 12.26 30.89 28.13
C SER A 394 12.93 32.19 27.74
N ASP A 395 12.84 33.18 28.62
CA ASP A 395 13.43 34.51 28.46
C ASP A 395 14.06 34.99 29.79
N ASN A 396 14.51 36.25 29.83
CA ASN A 396 15.12 36.84 31.03
C ASN A 396 14.15 37.01 32.22
N THR A 397 12.85 36.82 32.01
CA THR A 397 11.81 36.97 33.04
C THR A 397 11.35 35.62 33.60
N GLY A 398 11.59 34.53 32.86
CA GLY A 398 11.25 33.19 33.34
C GLY A 398 11.14 32.14 32.24
N THR A 399 10.55 31.00 32.61
CA THR A 399 10.25 29.91 31.70
C THR A 399 8.75 29.62 31.72
N CYS A 400 8.17 29.42 30.53
CA CYS A 400 6.76 29.12 30.31
C CYS A 400 6.65 27.81 29.52
N PHE A 401 5.95 26.83 30.10
CA PHE A 401 5.50 25.63 29.40
C PHE A 401 4.03 25.77 29.05
N GLU A 402 3.68 25.59 27.78
CA GLU A 402 2.30 25.64 27.28
C GLU A 402 1.85 24.24 26.86
N LEU A 403 0.72 23.77 27.40
CA LEU A 403 0.06 22.51 27.05
C LEU A 403 -1.30 22.80 26.40
N ASN A 404 -1.49 22.42 25.14
CA ASN A 404 -2.75 22.60 24.43
C ASN A 404 -3.60 21.32 24.44
N PHE A 405 -4.77 21.41 25.07
CA PHE A 405 -5.73 20.31 25.24
C PHE A 405 -6.91 20.36 24.24
N SER A 406 -6.84 21.14 23.17
CA SER A 406 -7.98 21.33 22.24
C SER A 406 -8.52 20.03 21.65
N ALA A 407 -7.65 19.03 21.41
CA ALA A 407 -8.01 17.72 20.89
C ALA A 407 -8.70 16.81 21.92
N LEU A 408 -8.61 17.14 23.21
CA LEU A 408 -9.08 16.34 24.34
C LEU A 408 -10.25 16.98 25.10
N LEU A 409 -10.84 18.05 24.55
CA LEU A 409 -12.02 18.67 25.16
C LEU A 409 -13.14 17.64 25.23
N ALA A 410 -13.59 17.37 26.46
CA ALA A 410 -14.75 16.51 26.69
C ALA A 410 -15.92 17.12 25.91
N HIS A 411 -16.43 16.41 24.90
CA HIS A 411 -17.65 16.83 24.22
C HIS A 411 -18.74 16.96 25.29
N SER A 412 -19.41 18.11 25.33
CA SER A 412 -20.59 18.27 26.17
C SER A 412 -21.56 17.16 25.79
N GLU A 413 -21.77 16.20 26.68
CA GLU A 413 -22.98 15.41 26.65
C GLU A 413 -24.12 16.43 26.67
N ASN A 414 -24.80 16.55 25.53
CA ASN A 414 -26.02 17.34 25.43
C ASN A 414 -26.97 16.83 26.53
N ALA A 415 -27.49 17.81 27.27
CA ALA A 415 -28.51 17.66 28.30
C ALA A 415 -29.73 16.86 27.85
#